data_AF-A0A6G0VJX6-F1
#
_entry.id   AF-A0A6G0VJX6-F1
#
_cell.length_a   1.000
_cell.length_b   1.000
_cell.length_c   1.000
_cell.angle_alpha   90.00
_cell.angle_beta   90.00
_cell.angle_gamma   90.00
#
_symmetry.space_group_name_H-M   'P 1'
#
loop_
_entity.id
_entity.type
_entity.pdbx_description
1 polymer ?
#
loop_
_entity_poly.entity_id
_entity_poly.type
_entity_poly.pdbx_seq_one_letter_code
_entity_poly.pdbx_strand_id
1 'polypeptide(L)'
;MNQVIKLFSSIIPTNICSMHEDELKHSTTYLVKHYENDLTIDLVNQIIQLKRSFENQIAKLNSVRDLAKFIIVDNYLIAANFPDLCTACFLFLTIPVTVASTERSFSKLKIIKNYLRSTMSQIRLSSLAILSIEKKIAKEINTSDIISTLANKKSRKMF
;
A
#
# COMPACT_ATOMS: atom_id res chain seq x y z
N MET A 1 -12.75 -5.10 4.70
CA MET A 1 -12.99 -4.51 3.36
C MET A 1 -14.02 -3.37 3.41
N ASN A 2 -15.23 -3.59 3.94
CA ASN A 2 -16.28 -2.55 4.01
C ASN A 2 -15.90 -1.27 4.79
N GLN A 3 -15.06 -1.37 5.82
CA GLN A 3 -14.60 -0.19 6.56
C GLN A 3 -13.63 0.70 5.74
N VAL A 4 -12.73 0.09 4.96
CA VAL A 4 -11.79 0.82 4.09
C VAL A 4 -12.54 1.49 2.93
N ILE A 5 -13.50 0.79 2.33
CA ILE A 5 -14.33 1.36 1.26
C ILE A 5 -15.16 2.55 1.77
N LYS A 6 -15.66 2.50 3.01
CA LYS A 6 -16.37 3.63 3.63
C LYS A 6 -15.43 4.81 3.88
N LEU A 7 -14.22 4.56 4.38
CA LEU A 7 -13.22 5.59 4.65
C LEU A 7 -12.81 6.35 3.38
N PHE A 8 -12.58 5.63 2.27
CA PHE A 8 -12.20 6.19 0.98
C PHE A 8 -13.39 6.47 0.04
N SER A 9 -14.61 6.54 0.58
CA SER A 9 -15.82 6.70 -0.23
C SER A 9 -15.81 7.95 -1.10
N SER A 10 -15.12 9.02 -0.69
CA SER A 10 -15.01 10.29 -1.41
C SER A 10 -14.09 10.26 -2.63
N ILE A 11 -13.21 9.26 -2.77
CA ILE A 11 -12.30 9.13 -3.93
C ILE A 11 -12.75 8.07 -4.93
N ILE A 12 -13.88 7.39 -4.68
CA ILE A 12 -14.43 6.39 -5.60
C ILE A 12 -15.14 7.11 -6.75
N PRO A 13 -14.77 6.87 -8.02
CA PRO A 13 -15.36 7.58 -9.17
C PRO A 13 -16.90 7.58 -9.20
N THR A 14 -17.53 6.45 -8.90
CA THR A 14 -19.00 6.32 -8.86
C THR A 14 -19.64 7.23 -7.81
N ASN A 15 -18.95 7.44 -6.69
CA ASN A 15 -19.43 8.27 -5.59
C ASN A 15 -19.18 9.75 -5.85
N ILE A 16 -18.04 10.09 -6.47
CA ILE A 16 -17.75 11.45 -6.91
C ILE A 16 -18.85 11.97 -7.84
N CYS A 17 -19.31 11.15 -8.79
CA CYS A 17 -20.42 11.53 -9.67
C CYS A 17 -21.77 11.56 -8.95
N SER A 18 -22.12 10.51 -8.18
CA SER A 18 -23.48 10.35 -7.64
C SER A 18 -23.80 11.16 -6.38
N MET A 19 -22.83 11.44 -5.51
CA MET A 19 -23.07 12.10 -4.21
C MET A 19 -23.21 13.62 -4.32
N HIS A 20 -24.03 14.23 -3.45
CA HIS A 20 -24.12 15.69 -3.37
C HIS A 20 -22.81 16.30 -2.86
N GLU A 21 -22.51 17.55 -3.22
CA GLU A 21 -21.25 18.19 -2.82
C GLU A 21 -21.06 18.23 -1.30
N ASP A 22 -22.13 18.38 -0.52
CA ASP A 22 -22.06 18.44 0.95
C ASP A 22 -21.72 17.08 1.58
N GLU A 23 -22.21 15.99 1.00
CA GLU A 23 -21.85 14.65 1.41
C GLU A 23 -20.40 14.31 1.04
N LEU A 24 -19.93 14.78 -0.11
CA LEU A 24 -18.53 14.66 -0.53
C LEU A 24 -17.61 15.46 0.40
N LYS A 25 -17.99 16.68 0.80
CA LYS A 25 -17.24 17.46 1.79
C LYS A 25 -17.14 16.72 3.11
N HIS A 26 -18.25 16.19 3.62
CA HIS A 26 -18.28 15.47 4.89
C HIS A 26 -17.39 14.21 4.86
N SER A 27 -17.57 13.36 3.86
CA SER A 27 -16.78 12.13 3.70
C SER A 27 -15.29 12.41 3.47
N THR A 28 -14.95 13.45 2.70
CA THR A 28 -13.56 13.86 2.50
C THR A 28 -12.94 14.41 3.79
N THR A 29 -13.68 15.20 4.56
CA THR A 29 -13.19 15.72 5.84
C THR A 29 -12.93 14.58 6.84
N TYR A 30 -13.79 13.55 6.82
CA TYR A 30 -13.58 12.33 7.60
C TYR A 30 -12.28 11.59 7.20
N LEU A 31 -12.00 11.50 5.89
CA LEU A 31 -10.76 10.90 5.38
C LEU A 31 -9.52 11.71 5.79
N VAL A 32 -9.55 13.04 5.64
CA VAL A 32 -8.46 13.95 6.04
C VAL A 32 -8.17 13.79 7.54
N LYS A 33 -9.21 13.73 8.38
CA LYS A 33 -9.07 13.52 9.82
C LYS A 33 -8.44 12.16 10.18
N HIS A 34 -8.62 11.15 9.34
CA HIS A 34 -8.00 9.84 9.57
C HIS A 34 -6.53 9.81 9.15
N TYR A 35 -6.13 10.65 8.20
CA TYR A 35 -4.77 10.75 7.65
C TYR A 35 -4.22 12.18 7.76
N GLU A 36 -4.32 12.80 8.94
CA GLU A 36 -3.95 14.21 9.17
C GLU A 36 -2.48 14.53 8.85
N ASN A 37 -1.61 13.51 8.87
CA ASN A 37 -0.19 13.66 8.55
C ASN A 37 0.08 13.60 7.04
N ASP A 38 -0.83 13.01 6.26
CA ASP A 38 -0.62 12.73 4.82
C ASP A 38 -1.52 13.58 3.92
N LEU A 39 -2.67 14.05 4.43
CA LEU A 39 -3.69 14.75 3.66
C LEU A 39 -4.03 16.10 4.31
N THR A 40 -4.24 17.11 3.48
CA THR A 40 -4.73 18.41 3.93
C THR A 40 -6.22 18.60 3.65
N ILE A 41 -6.84 19.60 4.29
CA ILE A 41 -8.24 19.97 4.03
C ILE A 41 -8.48 20.40 2.57
N ASP A 42 -7.42 20.75 1.84
CA ASP A 42 -7.51 21.14 0.43
C ASP A 42 -7.97 19.98 -0.47
N LEU A 43 -7.84 18.73 0.00
CA LEU A 43 -8.44 17.57 -0.67
C LEU A 43 -9.94 17.76 -0.95
N VAL A 44 -10.66 18.46 -0.06
CA VAL A 44 -12.08 18.78 -0.23
C VAL A 44 -12.30 19.63 -1.47
N ASN A 45 -11.51 20.68 -1.65
CA ASN A 45 -11.58 21.57 -2.80
C ASN A 45 -11.20 20.84 -4.08
N GLN A 46 -10.13 20.06 -4.02
CA GLN A 46 -9.62 19.24 -5.11
C GLN A 46 -10.68 18.27 -5.65
N ILE A 47 -11.40 17.54 -4.78
CA ILE A 47 -12.46 16.61 -5.19
C ILE A 47 -13.64 17.35 -5.85
N ILE A 48 -14.04 18.51 -5.32
CA ILE A 48 -15.14 19.30 -5.90
C ILE A 48 -14.74 19.85 -7.26
N GLN A 49 -13.52 20.39 -7.39
CA GLN A 49 -13.00 20.89 -8.67
C GLN A 49 -12.88 19.78 -9.70
N LEU A 50 -12.40 18.60 -9.29
CA LEU A 50 -12.32 17.42 -10.13
C LEU A 50 -13.71 16.99 -10.63
N LYS A 51 -14.69 16.93 -9.72
CA LYS A 51 -16.09 16.62 -10.06
C LYS A 51 -16.62 17.58 -11.13
N ARG A 52 -16.50 18.89 -10.91
CA ARG A 52 -17.05 19.91 -11.82
C ARG A 52 -16.35 19.96 -13.19
N SER A 53 -15.04 19.73 -13.20
CA SER A 53 -14.23 19.90 -14.42
C SER A 53 -14.17 18.66 -15.29
N PHE A 54 -14.32 17.47 -14.71
CA PHE A 54 -14.07 16.19 -15.39
C PHE A 54 -15.19 15.16 -15.21
N GLU A 55 -16.41 15.58 -14.85
CA GLU A 55 -17.56 14.70 -14.60
C GLU A 55 -17.76 13.61 -15.68
N ASN A 56 -17.76 14.01 -16.95
CA ASN A 56 -17.98 13.11 -18.09
C ASN A 56 -16.88 12.03 -18.26
N GLN A 57 -15.67 12.32 -17.79
CA GLN A 57 -14.54 11.40 -17.88
C GLN A 57 -14.53 10.48 -16.67
N ILE A 58 -14.79 11.02 -15.48
CA ILE A 58 -14.90 10.25 -14.23
C ILE A 58 -16.06 9.25 -14.29
N ALA A 59 -17.18 9.62 -14.92
CA ALA A 59 -18.33 8.74 -15.11
C ALA A 59 -18.02 7.44 -15.88
N LYS A 60 -16.93 7.42 -16.65
CA LYS A 60 -16.47 6.22 -17.39
C LYS A 60 -15.54 5.33 -16.56
N LEU A 61 -15.08 5.79 -15.40
CA LEU A 61 -14.12 5.09 -14.56
C LEU A 61 -14.86 4.21 -13.55
N ASN A 62 -14.40 2.97 -13.39
CA ASN A 62 -15.04 1.99 -12.51
C ASN A 62 -14.26 1.77 -11.21
N SER A 63 -13.01 2.25 -11.12
CA SER A 63 -12.15 2.02 -9.98
C SER A 63 -11.26 3.21 -9.64
N VAL A 64 -10.82 3.28 -8.38
CA VAL A 64 -9.81 4.25 -7.91
C VAL A 64 -8.48 4.08 -8.67
N ARG A 65 -8.17 2.86 -9.14
CA ARG A 65 -7.00 2.62 -9.99
C ARG A 65 -7.12 3.37 -11.32
N ASP A 66 -8.30 3.33 -11.94
CA ASP A 66 -8.54 4.02 -13.21
C ASP A 66 -8.50 5.54 -13.00
N LEU A 67 -8.98 6.02 -11.86
CA LEU A 67 -8.83 7.43 -11.46
C LEU A 67 -7.37 7.83 -11.29
N ALA A 68 -6.59 7.02 -10.59
CA ALA A 68 -5.16 7.26 -10.40
C ALA A 68 -4.43 7.26 -11.75
N LYS A 69 -4.76 6.32 -12.66
CA LYS A 69 -4.17 6.28 -14.00
C LYS A 69 -4.55 7.53 -14.81
N PHE A 70 -5.82 7.94 -14.77
CA PHE A 70 -6.31 9.11 -15.48
C PHE A 70 -5.60 10.39 -15.04
N ILE A 71 -5.40 10.59 -13.74
CA ILE A 71 -4.77 11.80 -13.19
C ILE A 71 -3.24 11.76 -13.33
N ILE A 72 -2.62 10.64 -12.96
CA ILE A 72 -1.16 10.56 -12.78
C ILE A 72 -0.44 10.22 -14.09
N VAL A 73 -1.04 9.34 -14.91
CA VAL A 73 -0.40 8.84 -16.13
C VAL A 73 -0.91 9.59 -17.35
N ASP A 74 -2.23 9.65 -17.53
CA ASP A 74 -2.82 10.16 -18.76
C ASP A 74 -2.84 11.69 -18.80
N ASN A 75 -2.86 12.35 -17.63
CA ASN A 75 -2.92 13.81 -17.52
C ASN A 75 -1.93 14.36 -16.48
N TYR A 76 -0.64 14.05 -16.63
CA TYR A 76 0.39 14.42 -15.65
C TYR A 76 0.41 15.92 -15.28
N LEU A 77 0.10 16.83 -16.20
CA LEU A 77 0.03 18.28 -15.95
C LEU A 77 -1.07 18.64 -14.93
N ILE A 78 -2.13 17.83 -14.89
CA ILE A 78 -3.27 17.97 -14.00
C ILE A 78 -2.91 17.46 -12.60
N ALA A 79 -2.07 16.42 -12.48
CA ALA A 79 -1.63 15.89 -11.19
C ALA A 79 -0.98 16.93 -10.28
N ALA A 80 -0.29 17.94 -10.84
CA ALA A 80 0.30 19.04 -10.09
C ALA A 80 -0.75 19.92 -9.37
N ASN A 81 -1.98 19.97 -9.88
CA ASN A 81 -3.10 20.73 -9.30
C ASN A 81 -3.88 19.92 -8.26
N PHE A 82 -3.63 18.61 -8.16
CA PHE A 82 -4.36 17.69 -7.26
C PHE A 82 -3.42 16.83 -6.41
N PRO A 83 -2.48 17.44 -5.64
CA PRO A 83 -1.48 16.70 -4.88
C PRO A 83 -2.09 15.81 -3.80
N ASP A 84 -3.05 16.31 -3.01
CA ASP A 84 -3.69 15.52 -1.95
C ASP A 84 -4.53 14.38 -2.53
N LEU A 85 -5.18 14.59 -3.68
CA LEU A 85 -5.93 13.55 -4.35
C LEU A 85 -5.02 12.42 -4.86
N CYS A 86 -3.83 12.78 -5.37
CA CYS A 86 -2.81 11.79 -5.74
C CYS A 86 -2.36 10.98 -4.52
N THR A 87 -2.07 11.65 -3.41
CA THR A 87 -1.72 11.00 -2.14
C THR A 87 -2.84 10.08 -1.66
N ALA A 88 -4.10 10.52 -1.70
CA ALA A 88 -5.26 9.70 -1.33
C ALA A 88 -5.40 8.46 -2.22
N CYS A 89 -5.17 8.60 -3.54
CA CYS A 89 -5.14 7.47 -4.47
C CYS A 89 -4.01 6.49 -4.12
N PHE A 90 -2.80 6.97 -3.81
CA PHE A 90 -1.70 6.11 -3.39
C PHE A 90 -1.97 5.41 -2.07
N LEU A 91 -2.53 6.10 -1.07
CA LEU A 91 -2.96 5.49 0.18
C LEU A 91 -3.94 4.35 -0.07
N PHE A 92 -4.96 4.57 -0.90
CA PHE A 92 -5.92 3.52 -1.24
C PHE A 92 -5.27 2.32 -1.95
N LEU A 93 -4.38 2.57 -2.92
CA LEU A 93 -3.74 1.53 -3.72
C LEU A 93 -2.66 0.74 -2.95
N THR A 94 -2.08 1.34 -1.92
CA THR A 94 -1.02 0.73 -1.08
C THR A 94 -1.58 0.01 0.14
N ILE A 95 -2.81 0.32 0.57
CA ILE A 95 -3.49 -0.48 1.59
C ILE A 95 -3.60 -1.92 1.08
N PRO A 96 -3.14 -2.92 1.84
CA PRO A 96 -3.31 -4.31 1.48
C PRO A 96 -4.79 -4.69 1.58
N VAL A 97 -5.55 -4.45 0.50
CA VAL A 97 -6.98 -4.79 0.41
C VAL A 97 -7.18 -6.31 0.37
N THR A 98 -6.17 -7.06 -0.07
CA THR A 98 -6.21 -8.52 -0.13
C THR A 98 -5.35 -9.15 0.96
N VAL A 99 -5.98 -9.98 1.79
CA VAL A 99 -5.31 -10.89 2.73
C VAL A 99 -4.41 -11.92 2.05
N ALA A 100 -4.48 -12.07 0.72
CA ALA A 100 -3.70 -13.08 0.00
C ALA A 100 -2.17 -12.96 0.20
N SER A 101 -1.63 -11.74 0.26
CA SER A 101 -0.19 -11.53 0.51
C SER A 101 0.21 -11.91 1.94
N THR A 102 -0.61 -11.56 2.93
CA THR A 102 -0.39 -11.94 4.32
C THR A 102 -0.61 -13.45 4.51
N GLU A 103 -1.63 -14.04 3.91
CA GLU A 103 -1.89 -15.49 3.88
C GLU A 103 -0.73 -16.27 3.24
N ARG A 104 -0.16 -15.77 2.15
CA ARG A 104 1.03 -16.37 1.52
C ARG A 104 2.22 -16.35 2.50
N SER A 105 2.46 -15.23 3.16
CA SER A 105 3.52 -15.11 4.18
C SER A 105 3.27 -16.02 5.38
N PHE A 106 2.05 -16.12 5.89
CA PHE A 106 1.67 -17.04 6.97
C PHE A 106 1.76 -18.52 6.55
N SER A 107 1.44 -18.84 5.30
CA SER A 107 1.61 -20.18 4.73
C SER A 107 3.09 -20.57 4.69
N LYS A 108 3.98 -19.66 4.27
CA LYS A 108 5.44 -19.87 4.34
C LYS A 108 5.92 -20.05 5.78
N LEU A 109 5.43 -19.25 6.71
CA LEU A 109 5.76 -19.38 8.14
C LEU A 109 5.33 -20.74 8.70
N LYS A 110 4.13 -21.22 8.34
CA LYS A 110 3.62 -22.55 8.71
C LYS A 110 4.52 -23.67 8.15
N ILE A 111 4.94 -23.56 6.89
CA ILE A 111 5.87 -24.52 6.27
C ILE A 111 7.21 -24.53 7.01
N ILE A 112 7.78 -23.36 7.34
CA ILE A 112 9.05 -23.26 8.07
C ILE A 112 8.95 -23.93 9.45
N LYS A 113 7.90 -23.62 10.21
CA LYS A 113 7.66 -24.23 11.53
C LYS A 113 7.51 -25.74 11.44
N ASN A 114 6.70 -26.21 10.50
CA ASN A 114 6.44 -27.64 10.33
C ASN A 114 7.67 -28.41 9.83
N TYR A 115 8.44 -27.84 8.91
CA TYR A 115 9.64 -28.48 8.37
C TYR A 115 10.71 -28.64 9.45
N LEU A 116 10.91 -27.62 10.31
CA LEU A 116 11.97 -27.64 11.31
C LEU A 116 11.56 -28.29 12.65
N ARG A 117 10.26 -28.54 12.90
CA ARG A 117 9.69 -29.16 14.12
C ARG A 117 10.41 -28.75 15.44
N SER A 118 10.83 -27.49 15.57
CA SER A 118 11.67 -27.05 16.68
C SER A 118 11.04 -25.88 17.43
N THR A 119 11.17 -25.88 18.76
CA THR A 119 11.07 -24.67 19.59
C THR A 119 12.22 -23.74 19.20
N MET A 120 11.92 -22.76 18.34
CA MET A 120 12.89 -21.78 17.84
C MET A 120 12.53 -20.38 18.32
N SER A 121 13.54 -19.55 18.56
CA SER A 121 13.34 -18.16 18.97
C SER A 121 12.65 -17.36 17.87
N GLN A 122 11.87 -16.34 18.26
CA GLN A 122 11.16 -15.49 17.32
C GLN A 122 12.09 -14.78 16.33
N ILE A 123 13.28 -14.39 16.77
CA ILE A 123 14.29 -13.74 15.93
C ILE A 123 14.71 -14.66 14.78
N ARG A 124 15.03 -15.93 15.08
CA ARG A 124 15.43 -16.90 14.07
C ARG A 124 14.28 -17.23 13.11
N LEU A 125 13.08 -17.40 13.66
CA LEU A 125 11.89 -17.68 12.87
C LEU A 125 11.55 -16.55 11.90
N SER A 126 11.56 -15.30 12.37
CA SER A 126 11.31 -14.11 11.56
C SER A 126 12.35 -13.97 10.44
N SER A 127 13.64 -14.13 10.78
CA SER A 127 14.74 -14.08 9.80
C SER A 127 14.56 -15.12 8.68
N LEU A 128 14.16 -16.35 9.03
CA LEU A 128 13.95 -17.42 8.06
C LEU A 128 12.67 -17.23 7.24
N ALA A 129 11.63 -16.63 7.83
CA ALA A 129 10.43 -16.25 7.13
C ALA A 129 10.72 -15.19 6.06
N ILE A 130 11.50 -14.16 6.39
CA ILE A 130 11.93 -13.13 5.44
C ILE A 130 12.69 -13.76 4.26
N LEU A 131 13.68 -14.63 4.52
CA LEU A 131 14.42 -15.33 3.46
C LEU A 131 13.53 -16.19 2.56
N SER A 132 12.46 -16.77 3.10
CA SER A 132 11.52 -17.62 2.36
C SER A 132 10.50 -16.81 1.55
N ILE A 133 10.04 -15.68 2.08
CA ILE A 133 9.16 -14.72 1.40
C ILE A 133 9.93 -14.06 0.24
N GLU A 134 11.13 -13.55 0.54
CA GLU A 134 12.02 -12.87 -0.40
C GLU A 134 12.99 -13.83 -1.10
N LYS A 135 12.53 -15.05 -1.41
CA LYS A 135 13.36 -16.11 -2.00
C LYS A 135 14.09 -15.67 -3.29
N LYS A 136 13.52 -14.75 -4.07
CA LYS A 136 14.16 -14.23 -5.29
C LYS A 136 15.43 -13.45 -4.95
N ILE A 137 15.30 -12.45 -4.08
CA ILE A 137 16.41 -11.63 -3.61
C ILE A 137 17.43 -12.50 -2.85
N ALA A 138 16.95 -13.41 -1.99
CA ALA A 138 17.83 -14.30 -1.23
C ALA A 138 18.70 -15.21 -2.11
N LYS A 139 18.27 -15.55 -3.32
CA LYS A 139 19.06 -16.33 -4.29
C LYS A 139 20.18 -15.52 -4.94
N GLU A 140 20.06 -14.20 -4.99
CA GLU A 140 21.07 -13.30 -5.55
C GLU A 140 22.23 -13.07 -4.56
N ILE A 141 22.04 -13.41 -3.29
CA ILE A 141 23.07 -13.25 -2.27
C ILE A 141 24.18 -14.29 -2.48
N ASN A 142 25.42 -13.82 -2.63
CA ASN A 142 26.58 -14.69 -2.78
C ASN A 142 26.83 -15.50 -1.50
N THR A 143 26.59 -16.80 -1.58
CA THR A 143 26.76 -17.71 -0.44
C THR A 143 28.22 -17.85 -0.03
N SER A 144 29.17 -17.72 -0.97
CA SER A 144 30.60 -17.79 -0.66
C SER A 144 31.07 -16.63 0.22
N ASP A 145 30.54 -15.42 -0.02
CA ASP A 145 30.81 -14.23 0.79
C ASP A 145 30.21 -14.35 2.19
N ILE A 146 29.03 -14.97 2.31
CA ILE A 146 28.43 -15.25 3.62
C ILE A 146 29.32 -16.23 4.40
N ILE A 147 29.77 -17.31 3.75
CA ILE A 147 30.60 -18.34 4.39
C ILE A 147 31.92 -17.72 4.87
N SER A 148 32.59 -16.94 4.02
CA SER A 148 33.86 -16.29 4.37
C SER A 148 33.66 -15.27 5.51
N THR A 149 32.58 -14.49 5.48
CA THR A 149 32.25 -13.53 6.55
C THR A 149 31.97 -14.22 7.88
N LEU A 150 31.21 -15.32 7.87
CA LEU A 150 30.92 -16.11 9.06
C LEU A 150 32.19 -16.77 9.62
N ALA A 151 33.03 -17.33 8.76
CA ALA A 151 34.32 -17.90 9.14
C ALA A 151 35.21 -16.84 9.80
N ASN A 152 35.33 -15.65 9.20
CA ASN A 152 36.13 -14.53 9.73
C ASN A 152 35.57 -13.91 11.02
N LYS A 153 34.27 -14.02 11.26
CA LYS A 153 33.66 -13.61 12.54
C LYS A 153 33.85 -14.66 13.63
N LYS A 154 33.90 -15.95 13.27
CA LYS A 154 34.10 -17.05 14.23
C LYS A 154 35.58 -17.22 14.59
N SER A 155 36.51 -17.00 13.66
CA SER A 155 37.96 -17.06 13.90
C SER A 155 38.45 -15.95 14.83
N ARG A 156 37.82 -14.77 14.83
CA ARG A 156 38.11 -13.67 15.77
C ARG A 156 37.61 -13.90 17.20
N LYS A 157 36.95 -15.03 17.48
CA LYS A 157 36.63 -15.51 18.84
C LYS A 157 37.59 -16.61 19.32
N MET A 158 38.84 -16.58 18.85
CA MET A 158 39.92 -17.35 19.47
C MET A 158 40.50 -16.49 20.59
N PHE A 159 40.55 -17.07 21.80
CA PHE A 159 40.99 -16.46 23.05
C PHE A 159 42.38 -15.85 22.97
#